data_AF-A0A9D0LMU4-F1
#
_entry.id   AF-A0A9D0LMU4-F1
#
_cell.length_a   1.000
_cell.length_b   1.000
_cell.length_c   1.000
_cell.angle_alpha   90.00
_cell.angle_beta   90.00
_cell.angle_gamma   90.00
#
_symmetry.space_group_name_H-M   'P 1'
#
loop_
_entity.id
_entity.type
_entity.pdbx_description
1 polymer ?
#
loop_
_entity_poly.entity_id
_entity_poly.type
_entity_poly.pdbx_seq_one_letter_code
_entity_poly.pdbx_strand_id
1 'polypeptide(L)' 'CLRQAAHIFQELGDRQRAGETLCALGVFYFKRGRRQEALAAYEAGVLLLEHPTGPQKTLRRLLKLRRRLGIGPFPELPS' A
#
# COMPACT_ATOMS: atom_id res chain seq x y z
N CYS A 1 10.75 -0.61 11.33
CA CYS A 1 9.96 -1.83 11.62
C CYS A 1 9.02 -2.22 10.47
N LEU A 2 7.84 -1.60 10.27
CA LEU A 2 6.87 -2.09 9.26
C LEU A 2 7.40 -2.07 7.82
N ARG A 3 8.14 -1.04 7.41
CA ARG A 3 8.78 -0.97 6.08
C ARG A 3 9.80 -2.09 5.86
N GLN A 4 10.62 -2.39 6.88
CA GLN A 4 11.60 -3.48 6.84
C GLN A 4 10.93 -4.86 6.84
N ALA A 5 9.88 -5.05 7.64
CA ALA A 5 9.11 -6.29 7.64
C ALA A 5 8.47 -6.55 6.27
N ALA A 6 7.90 -5.51 5.64
CA ALA A 6 7.36 -5.61 4.28
C ALA A 6 8.44 -6.00 3.25
N HIS A 7 9.65 -5.45 3.37
CA HIS A 7 10.79 -5.81 2.51
C HIS A 7 11.18 -7.28 2.68
N ILE A 8 11.33 -7.74 3.92
CA ILE A 8 11.68 -9.14 4.21
C ILE A 8 10.63 -10.09 3.63
N PHE A 9 9.34 -9.79 3.82
CA PHE A 9 8.28 -10.62 3.23
C PHE A 9 8.30 -10.62 1.70
N GLN A 10 8.68 -9.51 1.05
CA GLN A 10 8.88 -9.50 -0.41
C GLN A 10 10.07 -10.36 -0.84
N GLU A 11 11.19 -10.32 -0.14
CA GLU A 11 12.37 -11.15 -0.42
C GLU A 11 12.05 -12.65 -0.25
N LEU A 12 11.20 -12.97 0.72
CA LEU A 12 10.70 -14.34 0.95
C LEU A 12 9.58 -14.75 -0.01
N GLY A 13 9.14 -13.87 -0.91
CA GLY A 13 8.05 -14.12 -1.85
C GLY A 13 6.64 -14.11 -1.23
N ASP A 14 6.50 -13.80 0.07
CA ASP A 14 5.23 -13.71 0.77
C ASP A 14 4.56 -12.34 0.50
N ARG A 15 3.96 -12.25 -0.69
CA ARG A 15 3.29 -11.03 -1.17
C ARG A 15 2.09 -10.64 -0.32
N GLN A 16 1.40 -11.63 0.27
CA GLN A 16 0.26 -11.38 1.13
C GLN A 16 0.70 -10.67 2.43
N ARG A 17 1.68 -11.21 3.16
CA ARG A 17 2.17 -10.57 4.39
C ARG A 17 2.86 -9.24 4.12
N ALA A 18 3.57 -9.11 3.00
CA ALA A 18 4.11 -7.82 2.58
C ALA A 18 2.99 -6.78 2.38
N GLY A 19 1.92 -7.16 1.68
CA GLY A 19 0.76 -6.30 1.43
C GLY A 19 0.02 -5.91 2.71
N GLU A 20 -0.19 -6.85 3.64
CA GLU A 20 -0.82 -6.60 4.95
C GLU A 20 0.02 -5.65 5.80
N THR A 21 1.34 -5.84 5.81
CA THR A 21 2.28 -4.99 6.56
C THR A 21 2.26 -3.54 6.04
N LEU A 22 2.19 -3.36 4.72
CA LEU A 22 2.06 -2.03 4.11
C LEU A 22 0.69 -1.39 4.37
N CYS A 23 -0.39 -2.16 4.38
CA CYS A 23 -1.71 -1.66 4.80
C CYS A 23 -1.68 -1.18 6.27
N ALA A 24 -1.01 -1.92 7.15
CA ALA A 24 -0.85 -1.52 8.55
C ALA A 24 -0.02 -0.23 8.68
N LEU A 25 1.01 -0.05 7.84
CA LEU A 25 1.76 1.20 7.76
C LEU A 25 0.88 2.36 7.27
N GLY A 26 -0.03 2.10 6.32
CA GLY A 26 -1.05 3.06 5.88
C GLY A 26 -1.95 3.53 7.02
N VAL A 27 -2.44 2.61 7.85
CA VAL A 27 -3.22 2.93 9.06
C VAL A 27 -2.40 3.78 10.02
N PHE A 28 -1.13 3.43 10.24
CA PHE A 28 -0.24 4.16 11.14
C PHE A 28 -0.06 5.62 10.71
N TYR A 29 0.25 5.87 9.43
CA TYR A 29 0.40 7.22 8.90
C TYR A 29 -0.92 8.00 8.93
N PHE A 30 -2.03 7.34 8.64
CA PHE A 30 -3.34 7.97 8.68
C PHE A 30 -3.66 8.50 10.08
N LYS A 31 -3.40 7.68 11.12
CA LYS A 31 -3.57 8.08 12.53
C LYS A 31 -2.65 9.24 12.95
N ARG A 32 -1.53 9.45 12.25
CA ARG A 32 -0.59 10.56 12.47
C ARG A 32 -0.93 11.82 11.66
N GLY A 33 -2.04 11.83 10.92
CA GLY A 33 -2.42 12.94 10.02
C GLY A 33 -1.59 13.00 8.73
N ARG A 34 -0.68 12.04 8.51
CA ARG A 34 0.23 11.93 7.37
C ARG A 34 -0.50 11.26 6.20
N ARG A 35 -1.45 11.99 5.62
CA ARG A 35 -2.42 11.45 4.65
C ARG A 35 -1.77 10.99 3.34
N GLN A 36 -0.74 11.68 2.87
CA GLN A 36 -0.05 11.32 1.63
C GLN A 36 0.71 10.01 1.80
N GLU A 37 1.44 9.86 2.91
CA GLU A 37 2.20 8.66 3.22
C GLU A 37 1.29 7.47 3.54
N ALA A 38 0.15 7.72 4.18
CA ALA A 38 -0.88 6.72 4.38
C ALA A 38 -1.38 6.15 3.07
N LEU A 39 -1.70 7.03 2.13
CA LEU A 39 -2.20 6.64 0.82
C LEU A 39 -1.14 5.89 0.03
N ALA A 40 0.11 6.37 -0.01
CA ALA A 40 1.21 5.67 -0.67
C ALA A 40 1.41 4.24 -0.11
N ALA A 41 1.36 4.09 1.22
CA ALA A 41 1.48 2.78 1.87
C ALA A 41 0.27 1.86 1.55
N TYR A 42 -0.95 2.38 1.53
CA TYR A 42 -2.12 1.62 1.09
C TYR A 42 -2.04 1.21 -0.38
N GLU A 43 -1.62 2.12 -1.27
CA GLU A 43 -1.44 1.83 -2.70
C GLU A 43 -0.46 0.67 -2.90
N ALA A 44 0.71 0.74 -2.26
CA ALA A 44 1.71 -0.31 -2.33
C ALA A 44 1.17 -1.64 -1.74
N GLY A 45 0.48 -1.58 -0.60
CA GLY A 45 -0.09 -2.75 0.05
C GLY A 45 -1.14 -3.48 -0.79
N VAL A 46 -2.18 -2.78 -1.26
CA VAL A 46 -3.28 -3.41 -2.01
C VAL A 46 -2.86 -3.94 -3.38
N LEU A 47 -1.75 -3.44 -3.94
CA LEU A 47 -1.19 -3.97 -5.18
C LEU A 47 -0.48 -5.32 -4.99
N LEU A 48 0.09 -5.56 -3.81
CA LEU A 48 0.79 -6.80 -3.45
C LEU A 48 -0.14 -7.91 -2.95
N LEU A 49 -1.25 -7.55 -2.28
CA LEU A 49 -2.18 -8.55 -1.74
C LEU A 49 -2.66 -9.53 -2.82
N GLU A 50 -2.46 -10.82 -2.55
CA GLU A 50 -2.97 -11.94 -3.34
C GLU A 50 -4.45 -12.17 -3.03
N HIS A 51 -4.82 -12.02 -1.75
CA HIS A 51 -6.18 -12.17 -1.26
C HIS A 51 -6.70 -10.88 -0.62
N PRO A 52 -7.02 -9.85 -1.42
CA PRO A 52 -7.56 -8.60 -0.90
C PRO A 52 -9.03 -8.76 -0.48
N THR A 53 -9.40 -8.06 0.60
CA THR A 53 -10.79 -7.91 1.06
C THR A 53 -11.62 -7.08 0.09
N GLY A 54 -12.95 -7.06 0.27
CA GLY A 54 -13.87 -6.26 -0.55
C GLY A 54 -13.45 -4.78 -0.70
N PRO A 55 -13.25 -4.05 0.41
CA PRO A 55 -12.78 -2.66 0.35
C PRO A 55 -11.42 -2.50 -0.34
N GLN A 56 -10.49 -3.43 -0.12
CA GLN A 56 -9.16 -3.41 -0.76
C GLN A 56 -9.27 -3.65 -2.27
N LYS A 57 -10.17 -4.51 -2.73
CA LYS A 57 -10.46 -4.71 -4.16
C LYS A 57 -11.00 -3.43 -4.81
N THR A 58 -11.92 -2.74 -4.14
CA THR A 58 -12.46 -1.46 -4.61
C THR A 58 -11.36 -0.41 -4.71
N LEU A 59 -10.56 -0.24 -3.66
CA LEU A 59 -9.42 0.68 -3.66
C LEU A 59 -8.44 0.34 -4.80
N ARG A 60 -8.07 -0.93 -4.96
CA ARG A 60 -7.17 -1.38 -6.04
C ARG A 60 -7.72 -1.05 -7.43
N ARG A 61 -9.03 -1.18 -7.66
CA ARG A 61 -9.68 -0.80 -8.93
C ARG A 61 -9.60 0.71 -9.18
N LEU A 62 -9.91 1.52 -8.17
CA LEU A 62 -9.82 2.99 -8.26
C LEU A 62 -8.39 3.45 -8.57
N LEU A 63 -7.39 2.85 -7.93
CA LEU A 63 -5.99 3.17 -8.16
C LEU A 63 -5.52 2.81 -9.57
N LYS A 64 -5.95 1.66 -10.09
CA LYS A 64 -5.69 1.28 -11.49
C LYS A 64 -6.32 2.25 -12.47
N LEU A 65 -7.55 2.70 -12.20
CA LEU A 65 -8.24 3.70 -13.03
C LEU A 65 -7.53 5.05 -12.99
N ARG A 66 -7.14 5.51 -11.79
CA ARG A 66 -6.37 6.75 -11.59
C ARG A 66 -5.09 6.77 -12.42
N ARG A 67 -4.33 5.67 -12.42
CA ARG A 67 -3.11 5.51 -13.23
C ARG A 67 -3.38 5.57 -14.73
N ARG A 68 -4.49 4.97 -15.19
CA ARG A 68 -4.91 5.01 -16.61
C ARG A 68 -5.27 6.43 -17.08
N LEU A 69 -5.78 7.25 -16.17
CA LEU A 69 -6.14 8.65 -16.43
C LEU A 69 -4.93 9.60 -16.36
N GLY A 70 -3.70 9.08 -16.21
CA GLY A 70 -2.49 9.91 -16.15
C GLY A 70 -2.36 10.73 -14.86
N ILE A 71 -3.19 10.46 -13.85
CA ILE A 71 -3.08 11.09 -12.54
C ILE A 71 -1.93 10.38 -11.82
N GLY A 72 -0.75 11.00 -11.84
CA GLY A 72 0.53 10.44 -11.39
C GLY A 72 0.51 9.89 -9.94
N PRO A 73 1.48 9.02 -9.58
CA PRO A 73 1.58 8.47 -8.24
C PRO A 73 1.71 9.60 -7.21
N PHE A 74 1.24 9.36 -5.98
CA PHE A 74 1.57 10.28 -4.89
C PHE A 74 3.10 10.29 -4.71
N PRO A 75 3.71 11.43 -4.33
CA PRO A 75 5.17 11.53 -4.19
C PRO A 75 5.72 10.39 -3.32
N GLU A 76 6.90 9.89 -3.69
CA GLU A 76 7.54 8.74 -3.05
C GLU A 76 7.68 8.94 -1.53
N LEU A 77 7.46 7.86 -0.77
CA LEU A 77 7.61 7.85 0.69
C LEU A 77 9.04 8.33 1.05
N PRO A 78 9.21 9.42 1.84
CA PRO A 78 10.53 9.73 2.38
C PRO A 78 11.06 8.51 3.13
N SER A 79 12.36 8.24 2.93
CA SER A 79 13.13 7.10 3.48
C SER A 79 12.85 6.87 4.96
#